data_AF-A0A453FNJ4-F1
#
_entry.id   AF-A0A453FNJ4-F1
#
_cell.length_a   1.000
_cell.length_b   1.000
_cell.length_c   1.000
_cell.angle_alpha   90.00
_cell.angle_beta   90.00
_cell.angle_gamma   90.00
#
_symmetry.space_group_name_H-M   'P 1'
#
loop_
_entity.id
_entity.type
_entity.pdbx_description
1 polymer ?
#
loop_
_entity_poly.entity_id
_entity_poly.type
_entity_poly.pdbx_seq_one_letter_code
_entity_poly.pdbx_strand_id
1 'polypeptide(L)'
;GKYTPQYKWLESEFPKVNRSETPWLIVLMHAPWYNSYNYHYMEGESMRVMYEPWFVKYKVDLVFAGHVHAYERTHRISNVAYNIVNGLCSPIQDQSAPVYITIGDGGNQEGLATNMSEPQPSYSAFREASFGHAILDIKNRTHAYYAWHRNQDGAAVAADALWFTNRYWMPTDDSFDDV
;
A
#
# COMPACT_ATOMS: atom_id res chain seq x y z
N GLY A 1 2.06 -20.35 -1.98
CA GLY A 1 1.30 -21.22 -2.89
C GLY A 1 -0.04 -21.58 -2.27
N LYS A 2 -1.04 -21.94 -3.07
CA LYS A 2 -2.31 -22.45 -2.54
C LYS A 2 -2.02 -23.71 -1.69
N TYR A 3 -2.72 -23.87 -0.57
CA TYR A 3 -2.57 -24.98 0.40
C TYR A 3 -1.39 -24.92 1.38
N THR A 4 -0.53 -23.89 1.35
CA THR A 4 0.50 -23.72 2.39
C THR A 4 -0.13 -23.34 3.74
N PRO A 5 0.58 -23.54 4.87
CA PRO A 5 0.09 -23.11 6.19
C PRO A 5 -0.30 -21.62 6.22
N GLN A 6 0.54 -20.74 5.66
CA GLN A 6 0.25 -19.30 5.58
C GLN A 6 -1.01 -19.00 4.77
N TYR A 7 -1.20 -19.66 3.61
CA TYR A 7 -2.38 -19.46 2.78
C TYR A 7 -3.65 -19.84 3.53
N LYS A 8 -3.68 -21.04 4.13
CA LYS A 8 -4.84 -21.53 4.90
C LYS A 8 -5.13 -20.67 6.12
N TRP A 9 -4.08 -20.25 6.82
CA TRP A 9 -4.22 -19.34 7.95
C TRP A 9 -4.88 -18.02 7.52
N LEU A 10 -4.34 -17.36 6.48
CA LEU A 10 -4.85 -16.08 6.02
C LEU A 10 -6.27 -16.17 5.47
N GLU A 11 -6.58 -17.26 4.75
CA GLU A 11 -7.94 -17.58 4.29
C GLU A 11 -8.94 -17.65 5.46
N SER A 12 -8.52 -18.24 6.58
CA SER A 12 -9.34 -18.34 7.80
C SER A 12 -9.38 -17.05 8.63
N GLU A 13 -8.39 -16.17 8.48
CA GLU A 13 -8.23 -14.99 9.32
C GLU A 13 -9.11 -13.84 8.86
N PHE A 14 -9.19 -13.60 7.55
CA PHE A 14 -10.01 -12.50 7.02
C PHE A 14 -11.50 -12.54 7.46
N PRO A 15 -12.20 -13.70 7.45
CA PRO A 15 -13.57 -13.78 7.96
C PRO A 15 -13.76 -13.43 9.44
N LYS A 16 -12.70 -13.47 10.25
CA LYS A 16 -12.77 -13.15 11.69
C LYS A 16 -12.73 -11.64 11.96
N VAL A 17 -12.37 -10.83 10.97
CA VAL A 17 -12.27 -9.38 11.13
C VAL A 17 -13.65 -8.77 11.36
N ASN A 18 -13.88 -8.24 12.56
CA ASN A 18 -15.09 -7.51 12.91
C ASN A 18 -14.87 -6.00 12.71
N ARG A 19 -15.30 -5.46 11.56
CA ARG A 19 -15.13 -4.03 11.22
C ARG A 19 -15.93 -3.07 12.11
N SER A 20 -16.84 -3.56 12.95
CA SER A 20 -17.52 -2.75 13.96
C SER A 20 -16.74 -2.60 15.27
N GLU A 21 -15.81 -3.52 15.53
CA GLU A 21 -14.93 -3.50 16.70
C GLU A 21 -13.55 -2.93 16.34
N THR A 22 -13.01 -3.37 15.20
CA THR A 22 -11.74 -2.91 14.64
C THR A 22 -11.96 -2.36 13.22
N PRO A 23 -12.29 -1.06 13.08
CA PRO A 23 -12.62 -0.46 11.78
C PRO A 23 -11.49 -0.49 10.76
N TRP A 24 -10.24 -0.35 11.20
CA TRP A 24 -9.05 -0.25 10.35
C TRP A 24 -8.41 -1.63 10.17
N LEU A 25 -8.45 -2.13 8.93
CA LEU A 25 -7.80 -3.37 8.53
C LEU A 25 -6.50 -3.04 7.80
N ILE A 26 -5.38 -3.31 8.46
CA ILE A 26 -4.03 -3.00 7.99
C ILE A 26 -3.27 -4.31 7.76
N VAL A 27 -2.56 -4.40 6.64
CA VAL A 27 -1.68 -5.53 6.34
C VAL A 27 -0.23 -5.07 6.31
N LEU A 28 0.65 -5.91 6.86
CA LEU A 28 2.10 -5.72 6.79
C LEU A 28 2.72 -6.85 5.98
N MET A 29 3.68 -6.51 5.13
CA MET A 29 4.54 -7.45 4.42
C MET A 29 5.90 -6.83 4.17
N HIS A 30 6.90 -7.60 3.75
CA HIS A 30 8.22 -7.03 3.46
C HIS A 30 8.32 -6.50 2.03
N ALA A 31 8.13 -7.37 1.03
CA ALA A 31 8.23 -7.01 -0.38
C ALA A 31 6.95 -6.32 -0.88
N PRO A 32 7.04 -5.11 -1.46
CA PRO A 32 5.88 -4.39 -1.99
C PRO A 32 5.31 -5.08 -3.23
N TRP A 33 3.99 -5.07 -3.37
CA TRP A 33 3.29 -5.60 -4.55
C TRP A 33 3.16 -4.58 -5.68
N TYR A 34 3.12 -3.31 -5.31
CA TYR A 34 3.20 -2.18 -6.22
C TYR A 34 4.46 -1.40 -5.89
N ASN A 35 5.36 -1.33 -6.86
CA ASN A 35 6.68 -0.71 -6.74
C ASN A 35 7.07 -0.15 -8.09
N SER A 36 7.26 1.16 -8.18
CA SER A 36 7.75 1.84 -9.38
C SER A 36 9.23 2.20 -9.32
N TYR A 37 9.97 1.67 -8.35
CA TYR A 37 11.43 1.67 -8.36
C TYR A 37 11.97 0.49 -9.16
N ASN A 38 13.09 0.70 -9.85
CA ASN A 38 13.77 -0.35 -10.60
C ASN A 38 14.39 -1.40 -9.65
N TYR A 39 14.74 -1.01 -8.43
CA TYR A 39 15.22 -1.90 -7.38
C TYR A 39 14.05 -2.76 -6.86
N HIS A 40 14.23 -4.09 -6.85
CA HIS A 40 13.19 -5.08 -6.51
C HIS A 40 11.89 -4.97 -7.34
N TYR A 41 11.99 -4.49 -8.58
CA TYR A 41 10.84 -4.34 -9.47
C TYR A 41 10.18 -5.71 -9.73
N MET A 42 8.86 -5.78 -9.56
CA MET A 42 8.03 -6.98 -9.76
C MET A 42 8.31 -8.19 -8.84
N GLU A 43 9.15 -8.07 -7.80
CA GLU A 43 9.41 -9.20 -6.89
C GLU A 43 8.16 -9.64 -6.11
N GLY A 44 7.26 -8.69 -5.80
CA GLY A 44 5.99 -8.95 -5.10
C GLY A 44 4.91 -9.66 -5.93
N GLU A 45 5.09 -9.82 -7.25
CA GLU A 45 4.02 -10.27 -8.17
C GLU A 45 3.46 -11.65 -7.80
N SER A 46 4.33 -12.57 -7.37
CA SER A 46 3.91 -13.93 -6.99
C SER A 46 2.93 -13.94 -5.81
N MET A 47 3.10 -13.01 -4.87
CA MET A 47 2.22 -12.84 -3.72
C MET A 47 0.98 -12.03 -4.09
N ARG A 48 1.14 -10.98 -4.91
CA ARG A 48 0.04 -10.16 -5.42
C ARG A 48 -1.02 -11.01 -6.12
N VAL A 49 -0.63 -11.84 -7.09
CA VAL A 49 -1.54 -12.75 -7.80
C VAL A 49 -2.30 -13.69 -6.86
N MET A 50 -1.69 -14.07 -5.74
CA MET A 50 -2.29 -15.00 -4.79
C MET A 50 -3.32 -14.33 -3.87
N TYR A 51 -3.03 -13.11 -3.41
CA TYR A 51 -3.68 -12.54 -2.23
C TYR A 51 -4.36 -11.19 -2.47
N GLU A 52 -4.00 -10.44 -3.51
CA GLU A 52 -4.66 -9.18 -3.87
C GLU A 52 -6.19 -9.32 -4.02
N PRO A 53 -6.73 -10.39 -4.65
CA PRO A 53 -8.17 -10.57 -4.72
C PRO A 53 -8.84 -10.63 -3.34
N TRP A 54 -8.15 -11.12 -2.31
CA TRP A 54 -8.66 -11.11 -0.95
C TRP A 54 -8.59 -9.73 -0.32
N PHE A 55 -7.54 -8.96 -0.59
CA PHE A 55 -7.40 -7.62 -0.02
C PHE A 55 -8.49 -6.68 -0.53
N VAL A 56 -8.82 -6.78 -1.82
CA VAL A 56 -9.96 -6.09 -2.42
C VAL A 56 -11.29 -6.61 -1.85
N LYS A 57 -11.48 -7.94 -1.77
CA LYS A 57 -12.72 -8.55 -1.24
C LYS A 57 -13.02 -8.11 0.19
N TYR A 58 -12.02 -8.08 1.05
CA TYR A 58 -12.15 -7.73 2.47
C TYR A 58 -11.93 -6.23 2.75
N LYS A 59 -11.78 -5.42 1.69
CA LYS A 59 -11.65 -3.96 1.77
C LYS A 59 -10.56 -3.55 2.76
N VAL A 60 -9.37 -4.12 2.62
CA VAL A 60 -8.18 -3.71 3.39
C VAL A 60 -8.00 -2.21 3.19
N ASP A 61 -7.73 -1.46 4.27
CA ASP A 61 -7.57 -0.02 4.18
C ASP A 61 -6.20 0.34 3.63
N LEU A 62 -5.14 -0.25 4.22
CA LEU A 62 -3.74 0.06 3.98
C LEU A 62 -2.87 -1.20 3.97
N VAL A 63 -1.88 -1.23 3.10
CA VAL A 63 -0.82 -2.24 3.05
C VAL A 63 0.52 -1.54 3.18
N PHE A 64 1.29 -1.86 4.22
CA PHE A 64 2.65 -1.35 4.38
C PHE A 64 3.69 -2.41 4.01
N ALA A 65 4.67 -1.97 3.24
CA ALA A 65 5.84 -2.73 2.83
C ALA A 65 7.13 -1.95 3.09
N GLY A 66 8.25 -2.68 3.13
CA GLY A 66 9.59 -2.09 3.18
C GLY A 66 10.35 -2.52 1.93
N HIS A 67 11.50 -3.18 2.13
CA HIS A 67 12.31 -3.84 1.12
C HIS A 67 12.99 -2.90 0.10
N VAL A 68 12.21 -2.07 -0.58
CA VAL A 68 12.74 -0.99 -1.41
C VAL A 68 13.14 0.16 -0.50
N HIS A 69 14.39 0.61 -0.63
CA HIS A 69 15.00 1.62 0.23
C HIS A 69 14.62 3.05 -0.18
N ALA A 70 13.32 3.32 -0.24
CA ALA A 70 12.74 4.60 -0.61
C ALA A 70 11.28 4.67 -0.14
N TYR A 71 10.61 5.79 -0.43
CA TYR A 71 9.21 5.99 -0.14
C TYR A 71 8.35 5.92 -1.43
N GLU A 72 7.20 5.26 -1.34
CA GLU A 72 6.15 5.28 -2.36
C GLU A 72 4.75 5.11 -1.76
N ARG A 73 3.77 5.80 -2.32
CA ARG A 73 2.35 5.67 -2.02
C ARG A 73 1.57 5.52 -3.32
N THR A 74 0.71 4.50 -3.40
CA THR A 74 -0.17 4.30 -4.55
C THR A 74 -1.48 5.05 -4.42
N HIS A 75 -2.22 5.19 -5.52
CA HIS A 75 -3.67 5.36 -5.45
C HIS A 75 -4.35 4.04 -5.02
N ARG A 76 -5.67 4.06 -4.78
CA ARG A 76 -6.46 2.84 -4.60
C ARG A 76 -6.72 2.18 -5.94
N ILE A 77 -5.99 1.11 -6.18
CA ILE A 77 -5.95 0.43 -7.46
C ILE A 77 -5.96 -1.08 -7.23
N SER A 78 -6.48 -1.81 -8.21
CA SER A 78 -6.40 -3.27 -8.24
C SER A 78 -6.03 -3.79 -9.61
N ASN A 79 -5.37 -4.95 -9.66
CA ASN A 79 -5.04 -5.68 -10.87
C ASN A 79 -5.39 -7.18 -10.74
N VAL A 80 -6.67 -7.42 -10.44
CA VAL A 80 -7.23 -8.74 -10.13
C VAL A 80 -8.09 -9.34 -11.26
N ALA A 81 -8.30 -8.61 -12.36
CA ALA A 81 -9.20 -9.01 -13.44
C ALA A 81 -8.59 -10.01 -14.43
N TYR A 82 -7.26 -10.16 -14.44
CA TYR A 82 -6.55 -10.97 -15.42
C TYR A 82 -6.93 -12.45 -15.34
N ASN A 83 -7.32 -13.06 -16.47
CA ASN A 83 -7.67 -14.48 -16.55
C ASN A 83 -6.94 -15.23 -17.67
N ILE A 84 -5.76 -14.74 -18.09
CA ILE A 84 -4.99 -15.21 -19.26
C ILE A 84 -5.61 -14.76 -20.60
N VAL A 85 -6.89 -15.07 -20.84
CA VAL A 85 -7.54 -14.88 -22.15
C VAL A 85 -8.00 -13.44 -22.39
N ASN A 86 -8.43 -12.73 -21.34
CA ASN A 86 -9.03 -11.41 -21.45
C ASN A 86 -8.02 -10.26 -21.64
N GLY A 87 -6.73 -10.49 -21.38
CA GLY A 87 -5.68 -9.46 -21.46
C GLY A 87 -5.84 -8.32 -20.45
N LEU A 88 -6.73 -8.42 -19.45
CA LEU A 88 -6.99 -7.37 -18.47
C LEU A 88 -5.94 -7.36 -17.36
N CYS A 89 -4.71 -6.92 -17.69
CA CYS A 89 -3.54 -6.95 -16.81
C CYS A 89 -3.02 -5.56 -16.39
N SER A 90 -3.76 -4.49 -16.71
CA SER A 90 -3.43 -3.13 -16.28
C SER A 90 -4.12 -2.81 -14.96
N PRO A 91 -3.42 -2.23 -13.96
CA PRO A 91 -4.06 -1.74 -12.75
C PRO A 91 -5.12 -0.69 -13.07
N ILE A 92 -6.28 -0.78 -12.41
CA ILE A 92 -7.39 0.16 -12.54
C ILE A 92 -7.73 0.76 -11.19
N GLN A 93 -8.32 1.95 -11.16
CA GLN A 93 -8.86 2.53 -9.94
C GLN A 93 -9.93 1.62 -9.34
N ASP A 94 -9.83 1.37 -8.03
CA ASP A 94 -10.74 0.48 -7.31
C ASP A 94 -10.88 0.96 -5.86
N GLN A 95 -12.02 1.56 -5.54
CA GLN A 95 -12.28 2.10 -4.20
C GLN A 95 -12.39 1.02 -3.11
N SER A 96 -12.49 -0.26 -3.49
CA SER A 96 -12.42 -1.39 -2.55
C SER A 96 -11.00 -1.86 -2.27
N ALA A 97 -10.00 -1.40 -3.04
CA ALA A 97 -8.61 -1.75 -2.84
C ALA A 97 -7.93 -0.92 -1.73
N PRO A 98 -6.90 -1.48 -1.08
CA PRO A 98 -6.06 -0.70 -0.17
C PRO A 98 -5.22 0.32 -0.91
N VAL A 99 -4.68 1.27 -0.15
CA VAL A 99 -3.49 2.02 -0.55
C VAL A 99 -2.27 1.18 -0.19
N TYR A 100 -1.35 1.01 -1.13
CA TYR A 100 -0.07 0.35 -0.92
C TYR A 100 0.99 1.41 -0.64
N ILE A 101 1.76 1.20 0.42
CA ILE A 101 2.77 2.13 0.90
C ILE A 101 4.09 1.38 1.07
N THR A 102 5.11 1.83 0.36
CA THR A 102 6.50 1.43 0.55
C THR A 102 7.15 2.43 1.50
N ILE A 103 7.61 1.96 2.65
CA ILE A 103 8.25 2.75 3.72
C ILE A 103 9.53 2.04 4.21
N GLY A 104 10.39 1.65 3.25
CA GLY A 104 11.64 0.91 3.49
C GLY A 104 12.87 1.80 3.69
N ASP A 105 12.65 3.09 3.92
CA ASP A 105 13.60 4.20 3.89
C ASP A 105 14.18 4.57 5.27
N GLY A 106 14.24 3.60 6.20
CA GLY A 106 14.69 3.85 7.58
C GLY A 106 16.19 4.09 7.80
N GLY A 107 17.03 4.14 6.74
CA GLY A 107 18.47 4.39 6.87
C GLY A 107 19.37 3.15 6.82
N ASN A 108 19.04 2.15 5.99
CA ASN A 108 19.84 0.95 5.81
C ASN A 108 21.26 1.27 5.25
N GLN A 109 22.20 0.32 5.42
CA GLN A 109 23.60 0.49 4.99
C GLN A 109 23.81 0.41 3.46
N GLU A 110 22.89 -0.18 2.72
CA GLU A 110 22.96 -0.33 1.27
C GLU A 110 22.65 0.99 0.54
N GLY A 111 22.06 1.96 1.25
CA GLY A 111 21.74 3.28 0.74
C GLY A 111 20.31 3.37 0.18
N LEU A 112 20.03 4.51 -0.47
CA LEU A 112 18.72 4.81 -1.06
C LEU A 112 18.57 4.17 -2.45
N ALA A 113 17.38 3.66 -2.73
CA ALA A 113 16.96 3.26 -4.07
C ALA A 113 16.50 4.51 -4.84
N THR A 114 17.38 5.11 -5.65
CA THR A 114 17.09 6.37 -6.36
C THR A 114 16.54 6.17 -7.79
N ASN A 115 16.73 4.99 -8.36
CA ASN A 115 16.37 4.72 -9.75
C ASN A 115 14.90 4.29 -9.88
N MET A 116 14.07 5.11 -10.51
CA MET A 116 12.63 4.90 -10.71
C MET A 116 12.31 4.54 -12.16
N SER A 117 11.19 3.85 -12.38
CA SER A 117 10.62 3.69 -13.72
C SER A 117 10.09 5.03 -14.22
N GLU A 118 10.35 5.37 -15.48
CA GLU A 118 9.86 6.60 -16.10
C GLU A 118 9.00 6.29 -17.35
N PRO A 119 7.87 7.01 -17.54
CA PRO A 119 7.29 8.00 -16.63
C PRO A 119 6.73 7.37 -15.33
N GLN A 120 6.39 8.19 -14.34
CA GLN A 120 5.62 7.74 -13.16
C GLN A 120 4.35 7.01 -13.60
N PRO A 121 4.17 5.74 -13.24
CA PRO A 121 2.99 5.00 -13.65
C PRO A 121 1.76 5.54 -12.93
N SER A 122 0.60 5.50 -13.58
CA SER A 122 -0.65 6.08 -13.06
C SER A 122 -1.17 5.48 -11.75
N TYR A 123 -0.63 4.34 -11.31
CA TYR A 123 -0.96 3.77 -10.00
C TYR A 123 -0.17 4.40 -8.85
N SER A 124 0.98 5.02 -9.13
CA SER A 124 1.85 5.65 -8.13
C SER A 124 1.39 7.08 -7.92
N ALA A 125 0.95 7.43 -6.71
CA ALA A 125 0.47 8.76 -6.36
C ALA A 125 1.64 9.69 -5.99
N PHE A 126 2.52 9.20 -5.11
CA PHE A 126 3.72 9.91 -4.67
C PHE A 126 4.89 8.94 -4.52
N ARG A 127 6.09 9.37 -4.87
CA ARG A 127 7.32 8.59 -4.69
C ARG A 127 8.52 9.52 -4.52
N GLU A 128 9.39 9.22 -3.57
CA GLU A 128 10.64 9.96 -3.37
C GLU A 128 11.71 9.09 -2.71
N ALA A 129 12.95 9.23 -3.18
CA ALA A 129 14.11 8.59 -2.59
C ALA A 129 14.77 9.52 -1.56
N SER A 130 14.22 9.51 -0.34
CA SER A 130 14.79 10.15 0.85
C SER A 130 14.69 9.17 2.02
N PHE A 131 15.58 9.29 3.02
CA PHE A 131 15.40 8.55 4.26
C PHE A 131 14.34 9.23 5.12
N GLY A 132 13.60 8.45 5.89
CA GLY A 132 12.48 8.97 6.65
C GLY A 132 11.76 7.92 7.49
N HIS A 133 10.60 8.33 7.98
CA HIS A 133 9.63 7.48 8.64
C HIS A 133 8.23 8.07 8.46
N ALA A 134 7.18 7.27 8.69
CA ALA A 134 5.82 7.75 8.61
C ALA A 134 5.03 7.50 9.89
N ILE A 135 4.01 8.31 10.10
CA ILE A 135 3.07 8.22 11.20
C ILE A 135 1.68 8.00 10.62
N LEU A 136 1.01 6.92 11.07
CA LEU A 136 -0.42 6.70 10.86
C LEU A 136 -1.15 7.02 12.16
N ASP A 137 -1.93 8.09 12.16
CA ASP A 137 -2.66 8.61 13.30
C ASP A 137 -4.17 8.39 13.11
N ILE A 138 -4.67 7.28 13.67
CA ILE A 138 -6.08 6.90 13.61
C ILE A 138 -6.89 7.82 14.52
N LYS A 139 -7.76 8.66 13.93
CA LYS A 139 -8.60 9.60 14.68
C LYS A 139 -9.88 8.97 15.18
N ASN A 140 -10.54 8.19 14.33
CA ASN A 140 -11.80 7.53 14.63
C ASN A 140 -12.09 6.41 13.61
N ARG A 141 -13.31 5.88 13.60
CA ARG A 141 -13.70 4.79 12.68
C ARG A 141 -13.75 5.19 11.19
N THR A 142 -13.75 6.48 10.86
CA THR A 142 -13.82 6.97 9.47
C THR A 142 -12.54 7.61 8.98
N HIS A 143 -11.76 8.29 9.84
CA HIS A 143 -10.57 9.05 9.42
C HIS A 143 -9.29 8.61 10.13
N ALA A 144 -8.22 8.48 9.35
CA ALA A 144 -6.85 8.39 9.83
C ALA A 144 -5.99 9.39 9.05
N TYR A 145 -5.11 10.10 9.76
CA TYR A 145 -4.15 10.99 9.13
C TYR A 145 -2.83 10.24 8.94
N TYR A 146 -2.26 10.33 7.74
CA TYR A 146 -0.98 9.74 7.43
C TYR A 146 -0.01 10.84 7.02
N ALA A 147 1.21 10.80 7.54
CA ALA A 147 2.26 11.73 7.20
C ALA A 147 3.61 11.00 7.12
N TRP A 148 4.36 11.25 6.05
CA TRP A 148 5.74 10.83 5.88
C TRP A 148 6.70 12.00 6.14
N HIS A 149 7.74 11.74 6.91
CA HIS A 149 8.70 12.71 7.42
C HIS A 149 10.10 12.33 6.97
N ARG A 150 10.77 13.24 6.23
CA ARG A 150 12.13 13.05 5.75
C ARG A 150 13.14 13.41 6.83
N ASN A 151 14.26 12.69 6.87
CA ASN A 151 15.31 12.93 7.86
C ASN A 151 16.01 14.28 7.69
N GLN A 152 16.05 14.84 6.47
CA GLN A 152 16.63 16.16 6.21
C GLN A 152 15.73 17.34 6.60
N ASP A 153 14.45 17.10 6.84
CA ASP A 153 13.51 18.16 7.23
C ASP A 153 13.45 18.32 8.75
N GLY A 154 12.77 19.36 9.23
CA GLY A 154 12.43 19.46 10.65
C GLY A 154 11.49 18.34 11.08
N ALA A 155 11.61 17.85 12.31
CA ALA A 155 10.85 16.68 12.79
C ALA A 155 9.31 16.82 12.71
N ALA A 156 8.78 18.05 12.64
CA ALA A 156 7.35 18.31 12.49
C ALA A 156 6.88 18.51 11.03
N VAL A 157 7.81 18.52 10.06
CA VAL A 157 7.52 18.76 8.64
C VAL A 157 7.13 17.44 8.00
N ALA A 158 5.93 17.39 7.42
CA ALA A 158 5.50 16.28 6.58
C ALA A 158 5.83 16.59 5.12
N ALA A 159 6.53 15.68 4.45
CA ALA A 159 6.89 15.81 3.04
C ALA A 159 5.81 15.25 2.10
N ASP A 160 5.06 14.25 2.58
CA ASP A 160 3.83 13.76 1.98
C ASP A 160 2.83 13.49 3.11
N ALA A 161 1.58 13.91 2.93
CA ALA A 161 0.53 13.69 3.92
C ALA A 161 -0.85 13.65 3.27
N LEU A 162 -1.75 12.86 3.86
CA LEU A 162 -3.13 12.77 3.43
C LEU A 162 -4.05 12.24 4.52
N TRP A 163 -5.34 12.43 4.30
CA TRP A 163 -6.38 11.78 5.09
C TRP A 163 -6.85 10.51 4.39
N PHE A 164 -6.82 9.39 5.12
CA PHE A 164 -7.48 8.18 4.67
C PHE A 164 -8.92 8.14 5.18
N THR A 165 -9.83 7.74 4.30
CA THR A 165 -11.20 7.39 4.70
C THR A 165 -11.39 5.88 4.73
N ASN A 166 -11.99 5.40 5.82
CA ASN A 166 -12.14 3.98 6.11
C ASN A 166 -13.01 3.26 5.07
N ARG A 167 -12.51 2.15 4.51
CA ARG A 167 -13.19 1.41 3.43
C ARG A 167 -14.50 0.73 3.84
N TYR A 168 -14.77 0.60 5.14
CA TYR A 168 -16.01 0.04 5.66
C TYR A 168 -17.01 1.13 6.07
N TRP A 169 -16.56 2.15 6.81
CA TRP A 169 -17.43 3.18 7.39
C TRP A 169 -17.58 4.45 6.55
N MET A 170 -16.65 4.74 5.64
CA MET A 170 -16.66 5.92 4.76
C MET A 170 -15.88 5.63 3.47
N PRO A 171 -16.40 4.78 2.56
CA PRO A 171 -15.70 4.40 1.32
C PRO A 171 -15.80 5.50 0.26
N THR A 172 -15.32 6.70 0.57
CA THR A 172 -15.22 7.83 -0.37
C THR A 172 -13.92 7.75 -1.17
N ASP A 173 -13.88 8.48 -2.27
CA ASP A 173 -12.63 8.67 -3.00
C ASP A 173 -11.73 9.63 -2.22
N ASP A 174 -10.63 9.10 -1.65
CA ASP A 174 -9.62 9.85 -0.89
C ASP A 174 -8.41 10.23 -1.75
N SER A 175 -8.50 10.08 -3.09
CA SER A 175 -7.40 10.39 -4.01
C SER A 175 -7.18 11.89 -4.31
N PHE A 176 -8.08 12.76 -3.86
CA PHE A 176 -8.03 14.21 -4.13
C PHE A 176 -7.81 15.08 -2.89
N ASP A 177 -7.65 14.47 -1.71
CA ASP A 177 -7.46 15.16 -0.43
C ASP A 177 -5.96 15.34 -0.08
N ASP A 178 -5.11 15.54 -1.09
CA ASP A 178 -3.71 15.94 -0.89
C ASP A 178 -3.70 17.41 -0.38
N VAL A 179 -3.11 17.65 0.80
CA VAL A 179 -3.03 18.98 1.46
C VAL A 179 -1.67 19.62 1.25
#